data_AF-A0A974U475-F1
#
_entry.id   AF-A0A974U475-F1
#
_cell.length_a   1.000
_cell.length_b   1.000
_cell.length_c   1.000
_cell.angle_alpha   90.00
_cell.angle_beta   90.00
_cell.angle_gamma   90.00
#
_symmetry.space_group_name_H-M   'P 1'
#
loop_
_entity.id
_entity.type
_entity.pdbx_description
1 polymer ?
#
loop_
_entity_poly.entity_id
_entity_poly.type
_entity_poly.pdbx_seq_one_letter_code
_entity_poly.pdbx_strand_id
1 'polypeptide(L)'
;MKQFLFLLFVGLFSWNSFSQDLPPNPEPGKCYIRCRENGKHVSWQEINCDFNDVFSDQNKVKTLQIKLANLNYDVEVSGEVNLKTIAAYTQYTKDEKKRHRRAKKKRKETKRN
;
A
#
# COMPACT_ATOMS: atom_id res chain seq x y z
N MET A 1 40.52 -36.96 -4.08
CA MET A 1 39.99 -35.85 -4.91
C MET A 1 38.45 -35.67 -4.84
N LYS A 2 37.65 -36.66 -4.39
CA LYS A 2 36.17 -36.51 -4.28
C LYS A 2 35.69 -35.53 -3.19
N GLN A 3 36.49 -35.27 -2.15
CA GLN A 3 36.11 -34.37 -1.05
C GLN A 3 36.15 -32.87 -1.43
N PHE A 4 37.04 -32.46 -2.34
CA PHE A 4 37.07 -31.09 -2.85
C PHE A 4 35.86 -30.75 -3.72
N LEU A 5 35.31 -31.74 -4.43
CA LEU A 5 34.15 -31.57 -5.30
C LEU A 5 32.86 -31.32 -4.51
N PHE A 6 32.76 -31.88 -3.30
CA PHE A 6 31.64 -31.65 -2.38
C PHE A 6 31.65 -30.23 -1.80
N LEU A 7 32.82 -29.69 -1.46
CA LEU A 7 32.97 -28.33 -0.93
C LEU A 7 32.63 -27.25 -1.99
N LEU A 8 32.95 -27.52 -3.26
CA LEU A 8 32.62 -26.63 -4.37
C LEU A 8 31.10 -26.54 -4.62
N PHE A 9 30.36 -27.62 -4.34
CA PHE A 9 28.91 -27.66 -4.49
C PHE A 9 28.18 -26.91 -3.36
N VAL A 10 28.69 -26.96 -2.13
CA VAL A 10 28.10 -26.25 -0.97
C VAL A 10 28.33 -24.73 -1.06
N GLY A 11 29.42 -24.28 -1.68
CA GLY A 11 29.74 -22.86 -1.86
C GLY A 11 28.84 -22.10 -2.84
N LEU A 12 28.06 -22.78 -3.68
CA LEU A 12 27.18 -22.14 -4.67
C LEU A 12 25.76 -21.85 -4.15
N PHE A 13 25.41 -22.33 -2.95
CA PHE A 13 24.07 -22.16 -2.37
C PHE A 13 23.94 -20.97 -1.40
N SER A 14 24.99 -20.20 -1.16
CA SER A 14 25.03 -19.16 -0.12
C SER A 14 24.61 -17.75 -0.57
N TRP A 15 24.08 -17.56 -1.78
CA TRP A 15 23.85 -16.21 -2.35
C TRP A 15 22.43 -15.66 -2.36
N ASN A 16 21.46 -16.33 -1.73
CA ASN A 16 20.08 -15.80 -1.68
C ASN A 16 19.65 -15.36 -0.28
N SER A 17 20.38 -14.41 0.31
CA SER A 17 19.86 -13.68 1.47
C SER A 17 18.94 -12.55 0.97
N PHE A 18 17.67 -12.85 0.74
CA PHE A 18 16.65 -11.82 0.53
C PHE A 18 16.39 -11.12 1.87
N SER A 19 16.98 -9.94 2.06
CA SER A 19 16.52 -9.05 3.13
C SER A 19 15.11 -8.58 2.77
N GLN A 20 14.13 -9.04 3.54
CA GLN A 20 12.76 -8.57 3.40
C GLN A 20 12.68 -7.18 4.05
N ASP A 21 12.31 -6.19 3.25
CA ASP A 21 12.15 -4.82 3.73
C ASP A 21 10.86 -4.72 4.57
N LEU A 22 11.02 -4.81 5.89
CA LEU A 22 9.92 -4.89 6.87
C LEU A 22 10.17 -3.94 8.04
N PRO A 23 9.12 -3.55 8.78
CA PRO A 23 9.29 -2.85 10.05
C PRO A 23 10.03 -3.73 11.06
N PRO A 24 10.64 -3.14 12.11
CA PRO A 24 11.46 -3.87 13.08
C PRO A 24 10.71 -4.94 13.90
N ASN A 25 9.37 -4.88 13.97
CA ASN A 25 8.53 -5.90 14.60
C ASN A 25 7.21 -6.08 13.83
N PRO A 26 7.20 -6.79 12.70
CA PRO A 26 6.01 -6.97 11.89
C PRO A 26 5.11 -8.02 12.53
N GLU A 27 3.87 -7.64 12.84
CA GLU A 27 2.86 -8.62 13.25
C GLU A 27 2.28 -9.37 12.04
N PRO A 28 2.00 -10.68 12.17
CA PRO A 28 1.42 -11.48 11.09
C PRO A 28 0.00 -11.01 10.76
N GLY A 29 -0.31 -10.96 9.45
CA GLY A 29 -1.64 -10.54 8.96
C GLY A 29 -1.84 -9.03 8.85
N LYS A 30 -0.84 -8.22 9.19
CA LYS A 30 -0.86 -6.77 9.00
C LYS A 30 0.00 -6.35 7.80
N CYS A 31 -0.41 -5.27 7.14
CA CYS A 31 0.33 -4.69 6.04
C CYS A 31 0.91 -3.33 6.44
N TYR A 32 2.14 -3.08 6.02
CA TYR A 32 2.88 -1.89 6.40
C TYR A 32 3.40 -1.18 5.17
N ILE A 33 3.47 0.14 5.24
CA ILE A 33 4.08 0.96 4.21
C ILE A 33 5.07 1.95 4.80
N ARG A 34 6.16 2.18 4.05
CA ARG A 34 7.09 3.28 4.29
C ARG A 34 6.46 4.58 3.83
N CYS A 35 6.09 5.41 4.80
CA CYS A 35 5.68 6.78 4.54
C CYS A 35 6.91 7.68 4.54
N ARG A 36 6.98 8.60 3.59
CA ARG A 36 8.03 9.63 3.57
C ARG A 36 7.42 10.97 3.92
N GLU A 37 7.89 11.60 4.98
CA GLU A 37 7.45 12.94 5.35
C GLU A 37 8.55 13.95 4.97
N ASN A 38 8.16 14.99 4.24
CA ASN A 38 9.04 16.07 3.79
C ASN A 38 10.31 15.59 3.05
N GLY A 39 10.19 14.51 2.28
CA GLY A 39 11.30 13.96 1.49
C GLY A 39 12.39 13.25 2.28
N LYS A 40 12.33 13.20 3.63
CA LYS A 40 13.45 12.73 4.47
C LYS A 40 13.08 11.71 5.54
N HIS A 41 11.96 11.88 6.22
CA HIS A 41 11.62 11.03 7.36
C HIS A 41 10.85 9.80 6.87
N VAL A 42 11.44 8.62 7.01
CA VAL A 42 10.80 7.34 6.64
C VAL A 42 10.22 6.69 7.90
N SER A 43 8.89 6.68 8.01
CA SER A 43 8.18 5.99 9.09
C SER A 43 7.35 4.84 8.55
N TRP A 44 7.33 3.72 9.26
CA TRP A 44 6.40 2.64 8.97
C TRP A 44 5.01 2.99 9.48
N GLN A 45 4.00 2.74 8.64
CA GLN A 45 2.60 2.88 9.01
C GLN A 45 1.84 1.62 8.66
N GLU A 46 0.98 1.19 9.58
CA GLU A 46 0.04 0.11 9.34
C GLU A 46 -1.07 0.61 8.39
N ILE A 47 -1.33 -0.16 7.35
CA ILE A 47 -2.37 0.11 6.36
C ILE A 47 -3.25 -1.12 6.18
N ASN A 48 -4.44 -0.91 5.64
CA ASN A 48 -5.24 -2.02 5.16
C ASN A 48 -4.51 -2.71 4.00
N CYS A 49 -4.37 -4.03 4.07
CA CYS A 49 -3.75 -4.87 3.05
C CYS A 49 -4.37 -4.71 1.66
N ASP A 50 -5.65 -4.35 1.57
CA ASP A 50 -6.32 -4.04 0.30
C ASP A 50 -5.64 -2.88 -0.46
N PHE A 51 -4.85 -2.06 0.24
CA PHE A 51 -4.22 -0.88 -0.32
C PHE A 51 -2.78 -1.12 -0.78
N ASN A 52 -2.21 -2.29 -0.51
CA ASN A 52 -0.81 -2.58 -0.78
C ASN A 52 -0.46 -2.46 -2.28
N ASP A 53 -1.34 -2.93 -3.18
CA ASP A 53 -1.12 -2.84 -4.63
C ASP A 53 -1.17 -1.39 -5.17
N VAL A 54 -1.91 -0.52 -4.49
CA VAL A 54 -2.06 0.87 -4.91
C VAL A 54 -0.83 1.69 -4.56
N PHE A 55 -0.21 1.35 -3.41
CA PHE A 55 0.91 2.09 -2.88
C PHE A 55 2.29 1.48 -3.21
N SER A 56 2.34 0.34 -3.89
CA SER A 56 3.59 -0.32 -4.29
C SER A 56 4.31 0.37 -5.44
N ASP A 57 3.58 1.10 -6.30
CA ASP A 57 4.12 1.79 -7.48
C ASP A 57 3.91 3.31 -7.38
N GLN A 58 5.00 4.06 -7.51
CA GLN A 58 5.02 5.53 -7.48
C GLN A 58 4.05 6.16 -8.50
N ASN A 59 3.89 5.55 -9.68
CA ASN A 59 2.96 6.06 -10.70
C ASN A 59 1.50 5.89 -10.27
N LYS A 60 1.16 4.77 -9.62
CA LYS A 60 -0.16 4.53 -9.05
C LYS A 60 -0.45 5.49 -7.91
N VAL A 61 0.54 5.74 -7.03
CA VAL A 61 0.44 6.73 -5.94
C VAL A 61 0.15 8.12 -6.48
N LYS A 62 0.91 8.56 -7.50
CA LYS A 62 0.72 9.89 -8.10
C LYS A 62 -0.65 10.03 -8.74
N THR A 63 -1.09 9.00 -9.47
CA THR A 63 -2.44 8.96 -10.08
C THR A 63 -3.53 9.03 -9.01
N LEU A 64 -3.36 8.30 -7.91
CA LEU A 64 -4.27 8.36 -6.78
C LEU A 64 -4.31 9.76 -6.14
N GLN A 65 -3.16 10.38 -5.91
CA GLN A 65 -3.08 11.73 -5.34
C GLN A 65 -3.78 12.76 -6.23
N ILE A 66 -3.60 12.69 -7.56
CA ILE A 66 -4.33 13.55 -8.51
C ILE A 66 -5.84 13.32 -8.39
N LYS A 67 -6.28 12.06 -8.35
CA LYS A 67 -7.70 11.72 -8.20
C LYS A 67 -8.28 12.27 -6.89
N LEU A 68 -7.54 12.15 -5.79
CA LEU A 68 -7.95 12.65 -4.47
C LEU A 68 -7.99 14.18 -4.45
N ALA A 69 -7.00 14.85 -5.04
CA ALA A 69 -6.97 16.30 -5.18
C ALA A 69 -8.17 16.82 -5.99
N ASN A 70 -8.49 16.17 -7.12
CA ASN A 70 -9.67 16.51 -7.95
C ASN A 70 -11.01 16.31 -7.20
N LEU A 71 -11.02 15.50 -6.15
CA LEU A 71 -12.17 15.28 -5.28
C LEU A 71 -12.16 16.20 -4.04
N ASN A 72 -11.29 17.21 -4.02
CA ASN A 72 -11.10 18.18 -2.94
C ASN A 72 -10.62 17.57 -1.60
N TYR A 73 -9.88 16.46 -1.61
CA TYR A 73 -9.16 16.00 -0.42
C TYR A 73 -7.84 16.77 -0.25
N ASP A 74 -7.44 17.04 0.99
CA ASP A 74 -6.14 17.67 1.30
C ASP A 74 -4.99 16.67 1.09
N VAL A 75 -4.44 16.65 -0.13
CA VAL A 75 -3.29 15.81 -0.50
C VAL A 75 -2.32 16.57 -1.39
N GLU A 76 -1.04 16.31 -1.21
CA GLU A 76 0.02 16.81 -2.08
C GLU A 76 0.36 15.75 -3.16
N VAL A 77 0.55 16.19 -4.40
CA VAL A 77 0.87 15.31 -5.53
C VAL A 77 2.39 15.18 -5.67
N SER A 78 3.01 14.41 -4.78
CA SER A 78 4.46 14.16 -4.78
C SER A 78 4.85 12.84 -5.46
N GLY A 79 3.92 11.90 -5.59
CA GLY A 79 4.18 10.50 -5.92
C GLY A 79 4.69 9.68 -4.74
N GLU A 80 4.93 10.30 -3.59
CA GLU A 80 5.34 9.63 -2.36
C GLU A 80 4.14 9.44 -1.43
N VAL A 81 4.15 8.35 -0.65
CA VAL A 81 3.08 8.08 0.31
C VAL A 81 3.34 8.85 1.59
N ASN A 82 2.42 9.76 1.92
CA ASN A 82 2.45 10.58 3.14
C ASN A 82 1.23 10.23 4.01
N LEU A 83 1.27 10.61 5.28
CA LEU A 83 0.16 10.41 6.22
C LEU A 83 -1.15 11.04 5.70
N LYS A 84 -1.07 12.23 5.10
CA LYS A 84 -2.22 12.90 4.46
C LYS A 84 -2.82 12.05 3.34
N THR A 85 -1.98 11.48 2.46
CA THR A 85 -2.42 10.60 1.37
C THR A 85 -3.15 9.36 1.90
N ILE A 86 -2.61 8.72 2.95
CA ILE A 86 -3.23 7.53 3.56
C ILE A 86 -4.57 7.89 4.21
N ALA A 87 -4.63 8.99 4.95
CA ALA A 87 -5.84 9.47 5.60
C ALA A 87 -6.94 9.80 4.57
N ALA A 88 -6.58 10.57 3.54
CA ALA A 88 -7.48 10.93 2.46
C ALA A 88 -7.99 9.69 1.71
N TYR A 89 -7.12 8.74 1.40
CA TYR A 89 -7.52 7.51 0.72
C TYR A 89 -8.45 6.64 1.58
N THR A 90 -8.15 6.53 2.87
CA THR A 90 -9.01 5.80 3.82
C THR A 90 -10.40 6.44 3.91
N GLN A 91 -10.48 7.77 3.93
CA GLN A 91 -11.75 8.48 3.91
C GLN A 91 -12.49 8.29 2.58
N TYR A 92 -11.80 8.43 1.46
CA TYR A 92 -12.34 8.21 0.12
C TYR A 92 -13.00 6.83 -0.01
N THR A 93 -12.32 5.76 0.44
CA THR A 93 -12.90 4.40 0.34
C THR A 93 -14.14 4.22 1.23
N LYS A 94 -14.17 4.85 2.41
CA LYS A 94 -15.36 4.88 3.28
C LYS A 94 -16.53 5.61 2.60
N ASP A 95 -16.25 6.75 1.99
CA ASP A 95 -17.25 7.56 1.29
C ASP A 95 -17.80 6.83 0.06
N GLU A 96 -16.94 6.17 -0.72
CA GLU A 96 -17.33 5.37 -1.88
C GLU A 96 -18.25 4.21 -1.48
N LYS A 97 -17.88 3.46 -0.43
CA LYS A 97 -18.74 2.39 0.14
C LYS A 97 -20.11 2.94 0.57
N LYS A 98 -20.15 4.13 1.18
CA LYS A 98 -21.40 4.80 1.59
C LYS A 98 -22.24 5.21 0.39
N ARG A 99 -21.64 5.78 -0.66
CA ARG A 99 -22.30 6.16 -1.92
C ARG A 99 -22.92 4.93 -2.59
N HIS A 100 -22.18 3.83 -2.69
CA HIS A 100 -22.68 2.59 -3.29
C HIS A 100 -23.86 1.99 -2.50
N ARG A 101 -23.80 1.98 -1.17
CA ARG A 101 -24.91 1.55 -0.30
C ARG A 101 -26.17 2.42 -0.52
N ARG A 102 -26.03 3.74 -0.60
CA ARG A 102 -27.12 4.68 -0.89
C ARG A 102 -27.74 4.43 -2.27
N ALA A 103 -26.92 4.24 -3.30
CA ALA A 103 -27.37 3.95 -4.66
C ALA A 103 -28.16 2.63 -4.74
N LYS A 104 -27.71 1.58 -4.03
CA LYS A 104 -28.43 0.30 -3.93
C LYS A 104 -29.81 0.45 -3.26
N LYS A 105 -29.91 1.26 -2.21
CA LYS A 105 -31.21 1.54 -1.55
C LYS A 105 -32.18 2.24 -2.51
N LYS A 106 -31.74 3.32 -3.15
CA LYS A 106 -32.54 4.04 -4.16
C LYS A 106 -33.04 3.13 -5.28
N ARG A 107 -32.17 2.26 -5.84
CA ARG A 107 -32.57 1.29 -6.87
C ARG A 107 -33.63 0.29 -6.42
N LYS A 108 -33.64 -0.10 -5.13
CA LYS A 108 -34.68 -1.00 -4.59
C LYS A 108 -36.00 -0.26 -4.39
N GLU A 109 -35.95 1.01 -3.98
CA GLU A 109 -37.14 1.87 -3.85
C GLU A 109 -37.78 2.12 -5.22
N THR A 110 -37.00 2.47 -6.25
CA THR A 110 -37.50 2.68 -7.62
C THR A 110 -38.11 1.43 -8.25
N LYS A 111 -37.72 0.21 -7.82
CA LYS A 111 -38.29 -1.05 -8.33
C LYS A 111 -39.58 -1.48 -7.62
N ARG A 112 -39.88 -0.89 -6.46
CA ARG A 112 -41.09 -1.19 -5.67
C ARG A 112 -42.26 -0.28 -6.00
N ASN A 113 -41.97 0.89 -6.58
CA ASN A 113 -42.93 1.81 -7.16
C ASN A 113 -43.11 1.52 -8.65
#